data_AF-A0A187NEX6-F1
#
_entry.id   AF-A0A187NEX6-F1
#
_cell.length_a   1.000
_cell.length_b   1.000
_cell.length_c   1.000
_cell.angle_alpha   90.00
_cell.angle_beta   90.00
_cell.angle_gamma   90.00
#
_symmetry.space_group_name_H-M   'P 1'
#
loop_
_entity.id
_entity.type
_entity.pdbx_description
1 polymer ?
#
loop_
_entity_poly.entity_id
_entity_poly.type
_entity_poly.pdbx_seq_one_letter_code
_entity_poly.pdbx_strand_id
1 'polypeptide(L)'
;MGNKAVSKEARRAAREAAAAAQEEVIRRTKANVEDLAAFFDARDRAEAVDVWLAERQQVLAEQAAQRRAGQRLACGTALRSMRDRGETLRDIARMSGISEKAVRELIREAESTQAAPAPADRPAGVGETAPLQATSARVGSAELGVQDGLASERGPEPIEARV
;
A
#
# COMPACT_ATOMS: atom_id res chain seq x y z
N MET A 1 -69.72 -31.06 30.07
CA MET A 1 -68.34 -30.54 30.26
C MET A 1 -67.39 -31.46 29.51
N GLY A 2 -67.09 -31.14 28.25
CA GLY A 2 -66.40 -32.06 27.34
C GLY A 2 -64.88 -31.89 27.37
N ASN A 3 -64.15 -32.91 27.80
CA ASN A 3 -62.71 -33.04 27.52
C ASN A 3 -62.56 -33.86 26.23
N LYS A 4 -62.41 -33.18 25.09
CA LYS A 4 -62.05 -33.85 23.84
C LYS A 4 -60.60 -34.31 23.94
N ALA A 5 -60.41 -35.62 24.07
CA ALA A 5 -59.09 -36.23 24.01
C ALA A 5 -58.42 -35.88 22.66
N VAL A 6 -57.31 -35.14 22.71
CA VAL A 6 -56.51 -34.83 21.52
C VAL A 6 -56.05 -36.15 20.90
N SER A 7 -56.32 -36.34 19.60
CA SER A 7 -55.95 -37.57 18.90
C SER A 7 -54.43 -37.74 18.83
N LYS A 8 -53.97 -38.99 18.76
CA LYS A 8 -52.54 -39.33 18.62
C LYS A 8 -51.93 -38.68 17.38
N GLU A 9 -52.70 -38.60 16.31
CA GLU A 9 -52.32 -37.95 15.05
C GLU A 9 -52.17 -36.43 15.22
N ALA A 10 -53.09 -35.76 15.92
CA ALA A 10 -52.98 -34.33 16.19
C ALA A 10 -51.73 -34.01 17.02
N ARG A 11 -51.38 -34.86 18.00
CA ARG A 11 -50.13 -34.70 18.77
C ARG A 11 -48.89 -34.94 17.92
N ARG A 12 -48.93 -35.89 16.99
CA ARG A 12 -47.81 -36.17 16.06
C ARG A 12 -47.62 -35.00 15.10
N ALA A 13 -48.69 -34.54 14.45
CA ALA A 13 -48.65 -33.39 13.54
C ALA A 13 -48.14 -32.12 14.25
N ALA A 14 -48.58 -31.86 15.49
CA ALA A 14 -48.09 -30.72 16.27
C ALA A 14 -46.58 -30.81 16.57
N ARG A 15 -46.05 -32.01 16.86
CA ARG A 15 -44.60 -32.21 17.09
C ARG A 15 -43.79 -32.05 15.81
N GLU A 16 -44.28 -32.59 14.70
CA GLU A 16 -43.63 -32.47 13.39
C GLU A 16 -43.60 -31.01 12.93
N ALA A 17 -44.70 -30.27 13.10
CA ALA A 17 -44.74 -28.83 12.81
C ALA A 17 -43.78 -28.02 13.70
N ALA A 18 -43.69 -28.35 14.99
CA ALA A 18 -42.76 -27.70 15.91
C ALA A 18 -41.29 -28.01 15.57
N ALA A 19 -40.99 -29.25 15.16
CA ALA A 19 -39.65 -29.66 14.73
C ALA A 19 -39.24 -28.93 13.45
N ALA A 20 -40.10 -28.88 12.43
CA ALA A 20 -39.84 -28.16 11.19
C ALA A 20 -39.63 -26.65 11.42
N ALA A 21 -40.43 -26.03 12.29
CA ALA A 21 -40.24 -24.63 12.66
C ALA A 21 -38.89 -24.41 13.38
N GLN A 22 -38.49 -25.32 14.25
CA GLN A 22 -37.21 -25.24 14.95
C GLN A 22 -36.02 -25.44 14.00
N GLU A 23 -36.10 -26.38 13.07
CA GLU A 23 -35.07 -26.60 12.04
C GLU A 23 -34.86 -25.36 11.19
N GLU A 24 -35.94 -24.69 10.78
CA GLU A 24 -35.86 -23.44 10.02
C GLU A 24 -35.22 -22.31 10.85
N VAL A 25 -35.54 -22.22 12.14
CA VAL A 25 -34.89 -21.27 13.05
C VAL A 25 -33.39 -21.57 13.21
N ILE A 26 -33.01 -22.85 13.33
CA ILE A 26 -31.60 -23.24 13.43
C ILE A 26 -30.88 -22.89 12.12
N ARG A 27 -31.49 -23.20 10.97
CA ARG A 27 -30.92 -22.95 9.65
C ARG A 27 -30.65 -21.46 9.43
N ARG A 28 -31.64 -20.59 9.69
CA ARG A 28 -31.46 -19.13 9.57
C ARG A 28 -30.42 -18.61 10.55
N THR A 29 -30.40 -19.11 11.79
CA THR A 29 -29.45 -18.63 12.79
C THR A 29 -28.03 -19.01 12.39
N LYS A 30 -27.82 -20.22 11.86
CA LYS A 30 -26.52 -20.63 11.35
C LYS A 30 -26.06 -19.75 10.18
N ALA A 31 -26.93 -19.53 9.19
CA ALA A 31 -26.62 -18.66 8.05
C ALA A 31 -26.28 -17.23 8.51
N ASN A 32 -27.08 -16.66 9.42
CA ASN A 32 -26.82 -15.32 9.95
C ASN A 32 -25.49 -15.24 10.71
N VAL A 33 -25.10 -16.28 11.43
CA VAL A 33 -23.80 -16.30 12.14
C VAL A 33 -22.64 -16.34 11.15
N GLU A 34 -22.75 -17.16 10.10
CA GLU A 34 -21.74 -17.24 9.02
C GLU A 34 -21.61 -15.88 8.30
N ASP A 35 -22.74 -15.26 7.94
CA ASP A 35 -22.77 -13.94 7.29
C ASP A 35 -22.21 -12.84 8.19
N LEU A 36 -22.54 -12.84 9.49
CA LEU A 36 -21.99 -11.88 10.44
C LEU A 36 -20.49 -12.06 10.63
N ALA A 37 -19.98 -13.28 10.64
CA ALA A 37 -18.55 -13.54 10.71
C ALA A 37 -17.83 -12.96 9.47
N ALA A 38 -18.37 -13.20 8.27
CA ALA A 38 -17.83 -12.63 7.04
C ALA A 38 -17.90 -11.10 7.03
N PHE A 39 -18.99 -10.51 7.55
CA PHE A 39 -19.15 -9.07 7.67
C PHE A 39 -18.08 -8.45 8.57
N PHE A 40 -17.86 -9.00 9.78
CA PHE A 40 -16.86 -8.45 10.70
C PHE A 40 -15.44 -8.61 10.15
N ASP A 41 -15.10 -9.76 9.56
CA ASP A 41 -13.79 -9.94 8.91
C ASP A 41 -13.57 -8.95 7.74
N ALA A 42 -14.58 -8.74 6.90
CA ALA A 42 -14.50 -7.77 5.81
C ALA A 42 -14.35 -6.33 6.32
N ARG A 43 -15.10 -5.98 7.38
CA ARG A 43 -15.02 -4.66 8.02
C ARG A 43 -13.63 -4.43 8.63
N ASP A 44 -13.10 -5.39 9.38
CA ASP A 44 -11.79 -5.29 10.02
C ASP A 44 -10.68 -5.12 8.96
N ARG A 45 -10.78 -5.82 7.83
CA ARG A 45 -9.86 -5.64 6.69
C ARG A 45 -10.00 -4.27 6.05
N ALA A 46 -11.20 -3.73 5.92
CA ALA A 46 -11.40 -2.38 5.39
C ALA A 46 -10.77 -1.33 6.32
N GLU A 47 -11.01 -1.43 7.63
CA GLU A 47 -10.38 -0.55 8.63
C GLU A 47 -8.84 -0.67 8.59
N ALA A 48 -8.31 -1.89 8.42
CA ALA A 48 -6.87 -2.12 8.27
C ALA A 48 -6.28 -1.46 7.01
N VAL A 49 -7.01 -1.43 5.90
CA VAL A 49 -6.59 -0.73 4.67
C VAL A 49 -6.52 0.79 4.91
N ASP A 50 -7.47 1.36 5.64
CA ASP A 50 -7.46 2.79 5.95
C ASP A 50 -6.26 3.18 6.83
N VAL A 51 -5.96 2.37 7.85
CA VAL A 51 -4.78 2.56 8.70
C VAL A 51 -3.50 2.47 7.86
N TRP A 52 -3.36 1.41 7.05
CA TRP A 52 -2.21 1.22 6.16
C TRP A 52 -2.02 2.42 5.22
N LEU A 53 -3.11 2.93 4.64
CA LEU A 53 -3.07 4.06 3.74
C LEU A 53 -2.66 5.36 4.46
N ALA A 54 -3.17 5.59 5.68
CA ALA A 54 -2.79 6.75 6.50
C ALA A 54 -1.29 6.73 6.84
N GLU A 55 -0.77 5.58 7.29
CA GLU A 55 0.65 5.40 7.58
C GLU A 55 1.50 5.64 6.31
N ARG A 56 1.07 5.10 5.17
CA ARG A 56 1.80 5.27 3.92
C ARG A 56 1.84 6.72 3.45
N GLN A 57 0.74 7.44 3.58
CA GLN A 57 0.68 8.87 3.28
C GLN A 57 1.58 9.69 4.21
N GLN A 58 1.61 9.37 5.50
CA GLN A 58 2.50 10.04 6.45
C GLN A 58 3.97 9.88 6.05
N VAL A 59 4.41 8.65 5.77
CA VAL A 59 5.79 8.39 5.32
C VAL A 59 6.12 9.18 4.06
N LEU A 60 5.21 9.22 3.07
CA LEU A 60 5.42 9.99 1.85
C LEU A 60 5.46 11.50 2.10
N ALA A 61 4.63 12.01 3.01
CA ALA A 61 4.61 13.42 3.38
C ALA A 61 5.93 13.84 4.05
N GLU A 62 6.45 13.01 4.95
CA GLU A 62 7.75 13.21 5.60
C GLU A 62 8.89 13.18 4.59
N GLN A 63 8.91 12.20 3.68
CA GLN A 63 9.91 12.13 2.60
C GLN A 63 9.84 13.36 1.69
N ALA A 64 8.64 13.80 1.32
CA ALA A 64 8.45 15.01 0.52
C ALA A 64 8.93 16.26 1.28
N ALA A 65 8.67 16.36 2.58
CA ALA A 65 9.14 17.46 3.42
C ALA A 65 10.68 17.48 3.51
N GLN A 66 11.32 16.33 3.73
CA GLN A 66 12.78 16.19 3.75
C GLN A 66 13.40 16.58 2.41
N ARG A 67 12.85 16.10 1.29
CA ARG A 67 13.31 16.47 -0.06
C ARG A 67 13.18 17.97 -0.29
N ARG A 68 12.03 18.57 0.05
CA ARG A 68 11.84 20.03 -0.06
C ARG A 68 12.82 20.81 0.81
N ALA A 69 13.08 20.35 2.03
CA ALA A 69 14.08 20.97 2.91
C ALA A 69 15.48 20.90 2.29
N GLY A 70 15.89 19.74 1.77
CA GLY A 70 17.16 19.58 1.07
C GLY A 70 17.30 20.51 -0.14
N GLN A 71 16.24 20.67 -0.95
CA GLN A 71 16.25 21.61 -2.07
C GLN A 71 16.33 23.06 -1.61
N ARG A 72 15.59 23.46 -0.56
CA ARG A 72 15.68 24.81 0.01
C ARG A 72 17.08 25.13 0.52
N LEU A 73 17.72 24.18 1.20
CA LEU A 73 19.11 24.32 1.63
C LEU A 73 20.06 24.49 0.46
N ALA A 74 19.92 23.68 -0.60
CA ALA A 74 20.74 23.81 -1.80
C ALA A 74 20.56 25.20 -2.47
N CYS A 75 19.33 25.69 -2.56
CA CYS A 75 19.05 27.06 -3.04
C CYS A 75 19.76 28.10 -2.16
N GLY A 76 19.60 28.02 -0.84
CA GLY A 76 20.24 28.94 0.11
C GLY A 76 21.77 28.94 0.00
N THR A 77 22.38 27.76 -0.12
CA THR A 77 23.83 27.60 -0.34
C THR A 77 24.26 28.28 -1.64
N ALA A 78 23.53 28.07 -2.75
CA ALA A 78 23.85 28.70 -4.03
C ALA A 78 23.76 30.24 -3.96
N LEU A 79 22.71 30.77 -3.33
CA LEU A 79 22.52 32.21 -3.14
C LEU A 79 23.62 32.80 -2.24
N ARG A 80 24.05 32.06 -1.21
CA ARG A 80 25.18 32.47 -0.38
C ARG A 80 26.47 32.53 -1.19
N SER A 81 26.75 31.51 -2.01
CA SER A 81 27.91 31.53 -2.88
C SER A 81 27.90 32.69 -3.88
N MET A 82 26.73 33.17 -4.34
CA MET A 82 26.64 34.42 -5.10
C MET A 82 27.05 35.64 -4.26
N ARG A 83 26.50 35.77 -3.05
CA ARG A 83 26.85 36.86 -2.11
C ARG A 83 28.34 36.87 -1.78
N ASP A 84 28.92 35.71 -1.50
CA ASP A 84 30.33 35.57 -1.11
C ASP A 84 31.28 35.92 -2.28
N ARG A 85 30.79 35.89 -3.54
CA ARG A 85 31.50 36.42 -4.73
C ARG A 85 31.35 37.93 -4.93
N GLY A 86 30.60 38.62 -4.06
CA GLY A 86 30.42 40.07 -4.07
C GLY A 86 29.08 40.56 -4.65
N GLU A 87 28.18 39.67 -5.06
CA GLU A 87 26.86 40.07 -5.56
C GLU A 87 26.00 40.66 -4.44
N THR A 88 25.26 41.74 -4.73
CA THR A 88 24.35 42.35 -3.75
C THR A 88 23.05 41.55 -3.65
N LEU A 89 22.39 41.58 -2.49
CA LEU A 89 21.09 40.90 -2.30
C LEU A 89 20.03 41.38 -3.31
N ARG A 90 20.09 42.66 -3.71
CA ARG A 90 19.20 43.24 -4.74
C ARG A 90 19.44 42.63 -6.11
N ASP A 91 20.71 42.45 -6.49
CA ASP A 91 21.06 41.86 -7.79
C ASP A 91 20.69 40.38 -7.83
N ILE A 92 20.98 39.65 -6.76
CA ILE A 92 20.56 38.25 -6.61
C ILE A 92 19.04 38.11 -6.70
N ALA A 93 18.28 38.97 -6.01
CA ALA A 93 16.82 38.98 -6.06
C ALA A 93 16.30 39.21 -7.50
N ARG A 94 16.88 40.19 -8.19
CA ARG A 94 16.55 40.49 -9.60
C ARG A 94 16.88 39.32 -10.53
N MET A 95 18.02 38.65 -10.36
CA MET A 95 18.44 37.51 -11.18
C MET A 95 17.61 36.24 -10.92
N SER A 96 17.23 36.00 -9.66
CA SER A 96 16.49 34.80 -9.24
C SER A 96 14.97 34.94 -9.36
N GLY A 97 14.45 36.17 -9.55
CA GLY A 97 13.02 36.44 -9.66
C GLY A 97 12.25 36.35 -8.33
N ILE A 98 12.95 36.33 -7.19
CA ILE A 98 12.35 36.31 -5.85
C ILE A 98 12.69 37.60 -5.09
N SER A 99 11.92 37.92 -4.05
CA SER A 99 12.16 39.13 -3.24
C SER A 99 13.50 39.09 -2.48
N GLU A 100 14.11 40.26 -2.23
CA GLU A 100 15.34 40.37 -1.41
C GLU A 100 15.17 39.74 -0.02
N LYS A 101 13.95 39.82 0.55
CA LYS A 101 13.61 39.16 1.80
C LYS A 101 13.74 37.64 1.68
N ALA A 102 13.17 37.05 0.64
CA ALA A 102 13.25 35.60 0.41
C ALA A 102 14.69 35.13 0.17
N VAL A 103 15.50 35.90 -0.56
CA VAL A 103 16.94 35.63 -0.71
C VAL A 103 17.64 35.60 0.65
N ARG A 104 17.39 36.61 1.49
CA ARG A 104 18.00 36.70 2.82
C ARG A 104 17.60 35.52 3.72
N GLU A 105 16.32 35.14 3.73
CA GLU A 105 15.83 34.02 4.53
C GLU A 105 16.46 32.69 4.07
N LEU A 106 16.49 32.42 2.77
CA LEU A 106 17.11 31.19 2.24
C LEU A 106 18.61 31.09 2.56
N ILE A 107 19.35 32.22 2.46
CA ILE A 107 20.76 32.26 2.85
C ILE A 107 20.91 31.95 4.35
N ARG A 108 20.08 32.58 5.21
CA ARG A 108 20.10 32.37 6.67
C ARG A 108 19.76 30.92 7.04
N GLU A 109 18.76 30.32 6.40
CA GLU A 109 18.39 28.92 6.60
C GLU A 109 19.58 28.00 6.32
N ALA A 110 20.25 28.19 5.18
CA ALA A 110 21.44 27.41 4.85
C ALA A 110 22.60 27.65 5.84
N GLU A 111 22.77 28.87 6.36
CA GLU A 111 23.85 29.21 7.31
C GLU A 111 23.62 28.52 8.65
N SER A 112 22.36 28.52 9.09
CA SER A 112 21.94 27.93 10.36
C SER A 112 22.10 26.41 10.36
N THR A 113 21.84 25.73 9.23
CA THR A 113 22.05 24.28 9.11
C THR A 113 23.53 23.89 9.04
N GLN A 114 24.39 24.72 8.45
CA GLN A 114 25.83 24.44 8.39
C GLN A 114 26.55 24.65 9.74
N ALA A 115 25.98 25.47 10.63
CA ALA A 115 26.49 25.66 11.99
C ALA A 115 26.20 24.48 12.94
N ALA A 116 25.31 23.55 12.55
CA ALA A 116 25.12 22.28 13.26
C ALA A 116 26.17 21.25 12.80
N PRO A 117 26.82 20.50 13.71
CA PRO A 117 27.81 19.49 13.33
C PRO A 117 27.15 18.43 12.45
N ALA A 118 27.59 18.31 11.20
CA ALA A 118 27.05 17.36 10.24
C ALA A 118 27.50 15.92 10.58
N PRO A 119 26.59 14.92 10.64
CA PRO A 119 26.99 13.53 10.51
C PRO A 119 27.48 13.30 9.07
N ALA A 120 28.76 12.95 8.94
CA ALA A 120 29.37 12.62 7.67
C ALA A 120 28.86 11.26 7.18
N ASP A 121 27.96 11.27 6.20
CA ASP A 121 27.75 10.10 5.35
C ASP A 121 27.42 10.52 3.92
N ARG A 122 28.41 10.39 3.04
CA ARG A 122 28.26 10.34 1.59
C ARG A 122 29.17 9.23 1.09
N PRO A 123 28.64 8.14 0.51
CA PRO A 123 29.42 7.39 -0.46
C PRO A 123 29.30 8.09 -1.81
N ALA A 124 30.46 8.53 -2.32
CA ALA A 124 30.65 8.97 -3.69
C ALA A 124 30.37 7.80 -4.64
N GLY A 125 29.56 8.05 -5.66
CA GLY A 125 29.39 7.13 -6.77
C GLY A 125 30.66 7.04 -7.60
N VAL A 126 31.08 5.81 -7.91
CA VAL A 126 31.87 5.49 -9.10
C VAL A 126 30.92 4.68 -9.98
N GLY A 127 30.46 5.29 -11.07
CA GLY A 127 29.93 4.53 -12.18
C GLY A 127 31.10 4.11 -13.06
N GLU A 128 31.12 2.88 -13.55
CA GLU A 128 31.50 2.61 -14.94
C GLU A 128 31.05 1.21 -15.40
N THR A 129 30.36 1.19 -16.55
CA THR A 129 30.29 0.14 -17.58
C THR A 129 29.66 -1.23 -17.29
N ALA A 130 28.55 -1.49 -17.99
CA ALA A 130 28.23 -2.80 -18.54
C ALA A 130 29.21 -3.15 -19.69
N PRO A 131 29.44 -4.45 -19.96
CA PRO A 131 28.84 -5.00 -21.17
C PRO A 131 28.31 -6.45 -21.06
N LEU A 132 27.45 -6.78 -22.02
CA LEU A 132 26.87 -8.08 -22.34
C LEU A 132 27.95 -9.14 -22.69
N GLN A 133 27.75 -10.40 -22.29
CA GLN A 133 27.44 -11.53 -23.20
C GLN A 133 27.37 -12.89 -22.49
N ALA A 134 26.58 -13.78 -23.11
CA ALA A 134 26.12 -15.09 -22.71
C ALA A 134 27.22 -16.18 -22.62
N THR A 135 26.94 -17.28 -21.90
CA THR A 135 26.77 -18.63 -22.51
C THR A 135 26.38 -19.68 -21.47
N SER A 136 25.61 -20.65 -21.96
CA SER A 136 25.06 -21.84 -21.34
C SER A 136 26.13 -22.80 -20.79
N ALA A 137 25.88 -23.40 -19.62
CA ALA A 137 26.36 -24.74 -19.32
C ALA A 137 25.40 -25.42 -18.31
N ARG A 138 24.59 -26.32 -18.88
CA ARG A 138 23.70 -27.25 -18.20
C ARG A 138 24.46 -28.57 -18.04
N VAL A 139 24.75 -28.98 -16.81
CA VAL A 139 25.03 -30.36 -16.36
C VAL A 139 24.52 -30.39 -14.91
N GLY A 140 23.53 -31.16 -14.48
CA GLY A 140 23.09 -32.47 -14.90
C GLY A 140 23.36 -33.44 -13.76
N SER A 141 22.39 -33.61 -12.84
CA SER A 141 22.19 -34.83 -12.02
C SER A 141 20.75 -34.86 -11.48
N ALA A 142 19.85 -35.29 -12.36
CA ALA A 142 18.96 -36.46 -12.20
C ALA A 142 19.23 -37.34 -10.95
N GLU A 143 18.29 -37.99 -10.25
CA GLU A 143 16.86 -38.27 -10.41
C GLU A 143 16.28 -38.72 -9.05
N LEU A 144 14.95 -38.61 -8.91
CA LEU A 144 13.97 -39.62 -8.44
C LEU A 144 12.69 -38.82 -8.14
N GLY A 145 11.64 -38.79 -8.97
CA GLY A 145 11.12 -39.85 -9.82
C GLY A 145 9.80 -40.32 -9.22
N VAL A 146 8.69 -39.61 -9.51
CA VAL A 146 7.37 -40.22 -9.75
C VAL A 146 6.67 -39.36 -10.80
N GLN A 147 6.55 -39.93 -12.00
CA GLN A 147 5.69 -39.48 -13.07
C GLN A 147 4.36 -40.23 -12.96
N ASP A 148 3.25 -39.52 -13.16
CA ASP A 148 2.19 -39.87 -14.12
C ASP A 148 1.27 -38.64 -14.18
N GLY A 149 1.14 -37.90 -15.27
CA GLY A 149 0.52 -38.32 -16.54
C GLY A 149 -0.97 -37.93 -16.47
N LEU A 150 -1.58 -37.10 -17.32
CA LEU A 150 -1.30 -36.68 -18.69
C LEU A 150 -2.09 -35.40 -19.02
N ALA A 151 -1.45 -34.53 -19.81
CA ALA A 151 -1.93 -33.80 -21.00
C ALA A 151 -3.37 -33.23 -20.99
N SER A 152 -3.58 -31.93 -21.21
CA SER A 152 -3.73 -31.28 -22.54
C SER A 152 -5.07 -30.50 -22.45
N GLU A 153 -5.33 -29.29 -22.93
CA GLU A 153 -4.79 -28.52 -24.03
C GLU A 153 -4.96 -27.00 -23.80
N ARG A 154 -4.10 -26.27 -24.50
CA ARG A 154 -4.15 -24.88 -24.98
C ARG A 154 -5.52 -24.17 -24.94
N GLY A 155 -5.51 -22.95 -24.41
CA GLY A 155 -6.49 -21.93 -24.80
C GLY A 155 -6.30 -21.45 -26.25
N PRO A 156 -7.32 -20.77 -26.79
CA PRO A 156 -7.05 -19.45 -27.35
C PRO A 156 -8.05 -18.35 -26.91
N GLU A 157 -7.54 -17.14 -27.06
CA GLU A 157 -7.98 -15.76 -26.77
C GLU A 157 -9.38 -15.26 -27.22
N PRO A 158 -9.78 -14.02 -26.82
CA PRO A 158 -11.16 -13.58 -26.61
C PRO A 158 -11.82 -12.96 -27.86
N ILE A 159 -13.16 -12.92 -27.86
CA ILE A 159 -13.96 -12.20 -28.87
C ILE A 159 -14.62 -10.99 -28.22
N GLU A 160 -14.23 -9.80 -28.69
CA GLU A 160 -14.89 -8.52 -28.45
C GLU A 160 -16.34 -8.55 -28.96
N ALA A 161 -17.30 -8.20 -28.10
CA ALA A 161 -18.68 -7.97 -28.51
C ALA A 161 -18.90 -6.47 -28.69
N ARG A 162 -19.13 -6.07 -29.94
CA ARG A 162 -19.61 -4.76 -30.36
C ARG A 162 -20.94 -4.96 -31.08
N VAL A 163 -22.06 -4.64 -30.43
CA VAL A 163 -23.29 -4.04 -31.00
C VAL A 163 -24.02 -3.32 -29.87
#